data_AF-A0A817D8L3-F1
#
_entry.id   AF-A0A817D8L3-F1
#
_cell.length_a   1.000
_cell.length_b   1.000
_cell.length_c   1.000
_cell.angle_alpha   90.00
_cell.angle_beta   90.00
_cell.angle_gamma   90.00
#
_symmetry.space_group_name_H-M   'P 1'
#
loop_
_entity.id
_entity.type
_entity.pdbx_description
1 polymer ?
#
loop_
_entity_poly.entity_id
_entity_poly.type
_entity_poly.pdbx_seq_one_letter_code
_entity_poly.pdbx_strand_id
1 'polypeptide(L)'
;MYQYTLFILSVVVIQLNYACYITNCPIGGKRSLLANNMLHSHQCPRCGLNGQCFGPSICCTSLGCRMGHPSDIRQCSIENHSVIPCTIKSTTCSVLSNGRCAPNGLCCNSESCQMDETCSISSTEDVDNLQDKSRVL
;
A
#
# COMPACT_ATOMS: atom_id res chain seq x y z
N MET A 1 -9.97 -44.01 -37.01
CA MET A 1 -9.86 -42.56 -37.30
C MET A 1 -10.70 -41.72 -36.33
N TYR A 2 -11.98 -42.05 -36.07
CA TYR A 2 -12.86 -41.28 -35.18
C TYR A 2 -12.38 -41.15 -33.72
N GLN A 3 -11.73 -42.20 -33.19
CA GLN A 3 -11.13 -42.18 -31.84
C GLN A 3 -10.03 -41.12 -31.69
N TYR A 4 -9.19 -40.97 -32.74
CA TYR A 4 -8.09 -39.99 -32.74
C TYR A 4 -8.61 -38.57 -32.94
N THR A 5 -9.67 -38.38 -33.75
CA THR A 5 -10.29 -37.06 -33.92
C THR A 5 -10.96 -36.58 -32.63
N LEU A 6 -11.60 -37.46 -31.86
CA LEU A 6 -12.18 -37.11 -30.55
C LEU A 6 -11.10 -36.72 -29.54
N PHE A 7 -9.97 -37.43 -29.53
CA PHE A 7 -8.83 -37.13 -28.66
C PHE A 7 -8.17 -35.79 -29.01
N ILE A 8 -8.00 -35.49 -30.30
CA ILE A 8 -7.47 -34.20 -30.74
C ILE A 8 -8.42 -33.07 -30.35
N LEU A 9 -9.74 -33.27 -30.52
CA LEU A 9 -10.74 -32.25 -30.19
C LEU A 9 -10.79 -31.95 -28.68
N SER A 10 -10.68 -32.97 -27.82
CA SER A 10 -10.65 -32.75 -26.36
C SER A 10 -9.40 -31.99 -25.92
N VAL A 11 -8.23 -32.32 -26.48
CA VAL A 11 -6.98 -31.60 -26.18
C VAL A 11 -7.08 -30.13 -26.60
N VAL A 12 -7.62 -29.83 -27.79
CA VAL A 12 -7.77 -28.44 -28.26
C VAL A 12 -8.69 -27.63 -27.35
N VAL A 13 -9.83 -28.19 -26.90
CA VAL A 13 -10.76 -27.50 -26.00
C VAL A 13 -10.11 -27.17 -24.65
N ILE A 14 -9.31 -28.08 -24.10
CA ILE A 14 -8.61 -27.85 -22.82
C ILE A 14 -7.61 -26.68 -22.95
N GLN A 15 -6.83 -26.64 -24.02
CA GLN A 15 -5.84 -25.58 -24.22
C GLN A 15 -6.48 -24.19 -24.39
N LEU A 16 -7.65 -24.12 -25.04
CA LEU A 16 -8.40 -22.86 -25.20
C LEU A 16 -8.98 -22.36 -23.87
N ASN A 17 -9.38 -23.25 -22.96
CA ASN A 17 -9.85 -22.87 -21.63
C ASN A 17 -8.70 -22.34 -20.75
N TYR A 18 -7.51 -22.95 -20.83
CA TYR A 18 -6.35 -22.47 -20.08
C TYR A 18 -5.85 -21.09 -20.56
N ALA A 19 -5.94 -20.79 -21.85
CA ALA A 19 -5.50 -19.49 -22.39
C ALA A 19 -6.38 -18.30 -21.96
N CYS A 20 -7.65 -18.54 -21.63
CA CYS A 20 -8.57 -17.51 -21.12
C CYS A 20 -8.71 -17.49 -19.59
N TYR A 21 -8.08 -18.43 -18.88
CA TYR A 21 -8.17 -18.50 -17.43
C TYR A 21 -7.05 -17.66 -16.80
N ILE A 22 -7.33 -16.36 -16.60
CA ILE A 22 -6.46 -15.46 -15.83
C ILE A 22 -6.50 -15.90 -14.36
N THR A 23 -5.51 -16.69 -13.93
CA THR A 23 -5.35 -17.16 -12.55
C THR A 23 -4.75 -16.11 -11.63
N ASN A 24 -4.05 -15.13 -12.18
CA ASN A 24 -3.38 -14.05 -11.47
C ASN A 24 -4.07 -12.72 -11.74
N CYS A 25 -5.35 -12.63 -11.36
CA CYS A 25 -6.00 -11.33 -11.37
C CYS A 25 -5.46 -10.53 -10.18
N PRO A 26 -4.82 -9.36 -10.40
CA PRO A 26 -4.40 -8.52 -9.28
C PRO A 26 -5.62 -8.15 -8.44
N ILE A 27 -5.41 -8.03 -7.13
CA ILE A 27 -6.45 -7.58 -6.21
C ILE A 27 -6.98 -6.21 -6.72
N GLY A 28 -8.29 -6.08 -6.94
CA GLY A 28 -8.89 -4.79 -7.30
C GLY A 28 -9.27 -4.54 -8.78
N GLY A 29 -9.61 -5.55 -9.58
CA GLY A 29 -10.15 -5.36 -10.95
C GLY A 29 -11.34 -4.38 -11.05
N LYS A 30 -11.71 -3.91 -12.27
CA LYS A 30 -12.61 -2.77 -12.57
C LYS A 30 -13.95 -2.65 -11.77
N ARG A 31 -14.38 -3.70 -11.07
CA ARG A 31 -15.56 -3.72 -10.19
C ARG A 31 -15.26 -3.37 -8.72
N SER A 32 -13.98 -3.22 -8.35
CA SER A 32 -13.53 -2.75 -7.03
C SER A 32 -13.87 -1.28 -6.78
N LEU A 33 -14.25 -0.52 -7.81
CA LEU A 33 -14.62 0.90 -7.69
C LEU A 33 -15.83 1.13 -6.77
N LEU A 34 -16.70 0.13 -6.55
CA LEU A 34 -17.78 0.25 -5.56
C LEU A 34 -17.29 0.17 -4.10
N ALA A 35 -16.08 -0.36 -3.85
CA ALA A 35 -15.47 -0.37 -2.52
C ALA A 35 -14.96 1.03 -2.12
N ASN A 36 -14.63 1.89 -3.09
CA ASN A 36 -13.91 3.14 -2.84
C ASN A 36 -14.77 4.25 -2.20
N ASN A 37 -16.10 4.19 -2.29
CA ASN A 37 -16.97 5.25 -1.77
C ASN A 37 -17.47 5.02 -0.33
N MET A 38 -17.21 3.84 0.27
CA MET A 38 -17.64 3.53 1.65
C MET A 38 -16.61 2.76 2.49
N LEU A 39 -15.48 2.30 1.93
CA LEU A 39 -14.44 1.72 2.78
C LEU A 39 -13.52 2.80 3.32
N HIS A 40 -13.65 3.00 4.62
CA HIS A 40 -12.74 3.78 5.46
C HIS A 40 -11.30 3.32 5.17
N SER A 41 -10.46 4.22 4.67
CA SER A 41 -9.03 3.93 4.50
C SER A 41 -8.43 3.58 5.86
N HIS A 42 -7.82 2.40 6.00
CA HIS A 42 -7.15 2.02 7.24
C HIS A 42 -5.75 2.64 7.29
N GLN A 43 -5.18 2.67 8.49
CA GLN A 43 -3.79 3.08 8.65
C GLN A 43 -2.87 1.93 8.24
N CYS A 44 -1.77 2.25 7.54
CA CYS A 44 -0.82 1.24 7.09
C CYS A 44 -0.31 0.37 8.26
N PRO A 45 0.18 -0.86 8.00
CA PRO A 45 0.70 -1.73 9.05
C PRO A 45 1.88 -1.07 9.79
N ARG A 46 1.95 -1.37 11.10
CA ARG A 46 3.09 -0.98 11.92
C ARG A 46 4.26 -1.95 11.72
N CYS A 47 5.46 -1.43 11.89
CA CYS A 47 6.70 -2.19 11.80
C CYS A 47 7.69 -1.73 12.87
N GLY A 48 8.61 -2.62 13.27
CA GLY A 48 9.62 -2.30 14.28
C GLY A 48 9.06 -1.72 15.61
N LEU A 49 9.86 -0.89 16.28
CA LEU A 49 9.45 -0.16 17.48
C LEU A 49 8.78 1.17 17.07
N ASN A 50 7.46 1.23 17.20
CA ASN A 50 6.65 2.41 16.88
C ASN A 50 6.86 2.95 15.45
N GLY A 51 7.23 2.09 14.51
CA GLY A 51 7.42 2.44 13.11
C GLY A 51 6.16 2.20 12.27
N GLN A 52 6.19 2.77 11.08
CA GLN A 52 5.11 2.76 10.11
C GLN A 52 5.65 2.33 8.74
N CYS A 53 4.92 1.45 8.06
CA CYS A 53 5.27 1.01 6.70
C CYS A 53 4.96 2.10 5.67
N PHE A 54 5.94 2.42 4.82
CA PHE A 54 5.79 3.35 3.67
C PHE A 54 5.79 2.62 2.31
N GLY A 55 6.21 1.36 2.31
CA GLY A 55 6.22 0.47 1.16
C GLY A 55 6.40 -0.98 1.61
N PRO A 56 6.35 -1.96 0.68
CA PRO A 56 6.41 -3.39 1.02
C PRO A 56 7.72 -3.81 1.71
N SER A 57 8.79 -3.03 1.53
CA SER A 57 10.11 -3.26 2.11
C SER A 57 10.68 -2.03 2.83
N ILE A 58 9.85 -1.06 3.21
CA ILE A 58 10.28 0.22 3.79
C ILE A 58 9.54 0.46 5.11
N CYS A 59 10.30 0.52 6.20
CA CYS A 59 9.80 0.82 7.54
C CYS A 59 10.46 2.08 8.09
N CYS A 60 9.66 3.06 8.52
CA CYS A 60 10.16 4.29 9.12
C CYS A 60 9.72 4.42 10.57
N THR A 61 10.68 4.65 11.47
CA THR A 61 10.47 4.94 12.90
C THR A 61 10.99 6.34 13.20
N SER A 62 10.81 6.83 14.42
CA SER A 62 11.33 8.14 14.86
C SER A 62 12.85 8.28 14.68
N LEU A 63 13.59 7.17 14.70
CA LEU A 63 15.03 7.14 14.48
C LEU A 63 15.43 7.20 12.99
N GLY A 64 14.49 7.00 12.06
CA GLY A 64 14.73 7.02 10.62
C GLY A 64 14.09 5.84 9.88
N CYS A 65 14.42 5.71 8.59
CA CYS A 65 13.88 4.68 7.71
C CYS A 65 14.88 3.57 7.42
N ARG A 66 14.39 2.33 7.44
CA ARG A 66 15.13 1.12 7.09
C ARG A 66 14.45 0.46 5.89
N MET A 67 15.28 0.06 4.92
CA MET A 67 14.81 -0.62 3.70
C MET A 67 15.40 -2.03 3.64
N GLY A 68 14.59 -3.00 3.19
CA GLY A 68 15.05 -4.35 2.89
C GLY A 68 15.31 -5.25 4.10
N HIS A 69 14.87 -4.87 5.31
CA HIS A 69 15.05 -5.70 6.49
C HIS A 69 13.99 -6.81 6.57
N PRO A 70 14.37 -8.08 6.82
CA PRO A 70 13.46 -9.22 6.69
C PRO A 70 12.26 -9.18 7.65
N SER A 71 12.41 -8.66 8.87
CA SER A 71 11.26 -8.50 9.77
C SER A 71 10.24 -7.50 9.24
N ASP A 72 10.74 -6.44 8.62
CA ASP A 72 9.95 -5.29 8.18
C ASP A 72 9.23 -5.62 6.87
N ILE A 73 9.92 -6.31 5.96
CA ILE A 73 9.32 -6.85 4.73
C ILE A 73 8.09 -7.69 5.06
N ARG A 74 8.22 -8.59 6.04
CA ARG A 74 7.12 -9.49 6.41
C ARG A 74 5.92 -8.75 7.00
N GLN A 75 6.14 -7.65 7.72
CA GLN A 75 5.07 -6.83 8.30
C GLN A 75 4.41 -5.93 7.23
N CYS A 76 5.21 -5.28 6.39
CA CYS A 76 4.73 -4.33 5.40
C CYS A 76 4.10 -5.01 4.18
N SER A 77 4.56 -6.21 3.81
CA SER A 77 3.98 -6.98 2.69
C SER A 77 2.56 -7.47 2.96
N ILE A 78 2.08 -7.43 4.21
CA ILE A 78 0.69 -7.75 4.55
C ILE A 78 -0.27 -6.82 3.82
N GLU A 79 0.13 -5.56 3.61
CA GLU A 79 -0.69 -4.57 2.89
C GLU A 79 -0.94 -4.96 1.43
N ASN A 80 -0.02 -5.69 0.79
CA ASN A 80 -0.21 -6.14 -0.60
C ASN A 80 -1.39 -7.11 -0.76
N HIS A 81 -1.85 -7.71 0.35
CA HIS A 81 -3.02 -8.58 0.39
C HIS A 81 -4.32 -7.82 0.71
N SER A 82 -4.23 -6.52 1.04
CA SER A 82 -5.40 -5.66 1.28
C SER A 82 -6.03 -5.21 -0.03
N VAL A 83 -7.35 -5.25 -0.09
CA VAL A 83 -8.13 -4.72 -1.23
C VAL A 83 -8.32 -3.19 -1.10
N ILE A 84 -8.19 -2.66 0.12
CA ILE A 84 -8.36 -1.24 0.44
C ILE A 84 -6.97 -0.63 0.57
N PRO A 85 -6.71 0.55 -0.01
CA PRO A 85 -5.43 1.22 0.18
C PRO A 85 -5.33 1.77 1.60
N CYS A 86 -4.22 1.46 2.27
CA CYS A 86 -3.89 2.13 3.52
C CYS A 86 -3.44 3.58 3.30
N THR A 87 -3.54 4.38 4.36
CA THR A 87 -3.03 5.75 4.40
C THR A 87 -2.07 5.94 5.57
N ILE A 88 -1.13 6.86 5.40
CA ILE A 88 -0.19 7.29 6.44
C ILE A 88 -0.60 8.70 6.86
N LYS A 89 -0.64 8.95 8.16
CA LYS A 89 -0.89 10.28 8.72
C LYS A 89 0.39 11.13 8.62
N SER A 90 0.72 11.55 7.41
CA SER A 90 1.86 12.42 7.12
C SER A 90 1.58 13.31 5.92
N THR A 91 2.21 14.48 5.92
CA THR A 91 2.16 15.45 4.83
C THR A 91 2.80 14.88 3.57
N THR A 92 2.31 15.29 2.41
CA THR A 92 2.90 14.94 1.11
C THR A 92 4.12 15.81 0.85
N CYS A 93 5.15 15.22 0.25
CA CYS A 93 6.37 15.93 -0.14
C CYS A 93 6.47 16.09 -1.66
N SER A 94 7.31 17.03 -2.11
CA SER A 94 7.39 17.39 -3.54
C SER A 94 8.50 16.66 -4.29
N VAL A 95 9.52 16.15 -3.58
CA VAL A 95 10.71 15.55 -4.22
C VAL A 95 10.38 14.22 -4.90
N LEU A 96 9.55 13.37 -4.27
CA LEU A 96 9.11 12.09 -4.84
C LEU A 96 7.63 12.15 -5.22
N SER A 97 7.29 11.64 -6.41
CA SER A 97 5.90 11.46 -6.81
C SER A 97 5.19 10.50 -5.84
N ASN A 98 4.02 10.91 -5.33
CA ASN A 98 3.28 10.19 -4.28
C ASN A 98 4.10 9.98 -2.99
N GLY A 99 5.12 10.79 -2.77
CA GLY A 99 5.93 10.76 -1.56
C GLY A 99 5.18 11.32 -0.35
N ARG A 100 5.49 10.78 0.82
CA ARG A 100 5.05 11.30 2.10
C ARG A 100 6.23 11.53 3.03
N CYS A 101 6.09 12.52 3.90
CA CYS A 101 7.09 12.84 4.90
C CYS A 101 7.20 11.71 5.93
N ALA A 102 8.45 11.31 6.15
CA ALA A 102 8.92 10.37 7.15
C ALA A 102 9.84 11.12 8.14
N PRO A 103 10.11 10.53 9.32
CA PRO A 103 10.99 11.15 10.31
C PRO A 103 12.37 11.51 9.77
N ASN A 104 13.01 12.50 10.40
CA ASN A 104 14.33 13.04 10.01
C ASN A 104 14.38 13.76 8.65
N GLY A 105 13.28 14.38 8.22
CA GLY A 105 13.28 15.17 6.98
C GLY A 105 13.37 14.32 5.72
N LEU A 106 12.90 13.08 5.78
CA LEU A 106 12.88 12.17 4.63
C LEU A 106 11.53 12.24 3.92
N CYS A 107 11.55 12.32 2.60
CA CYS A 107 10.41 12.10 1.72
C CYS A 107 10.49 10.67 1.19
N CYS A 108 9.52 9.82 1.52
CA CYS A 108 9.49 8.41 1.14
C CYS A 108 8.29 8.09 0.25
N ASN A 109 8.51 7.33 -0.82
CA ASN A 109 7.48 6.63 -1.57
C ASN A 109 7.58 5.10 -1.34
N SER A 110 6.83 4.31 -2.10
CA SER A 110 6.83 2.84 -1.96
C SER A 110 8.15 2.16 -2.30
N GLU A 111 9.08 2.86 -2.97
CA GLU A 111 10.30 2.29 -3.55
C GLU A 111 11.59 2.87 -2.93
N SER A 112 11.57 4.15 -2.53
CA SER A 112 12.76 4.88 -2.11
C SER A 112 12.43 6.02 -1.14
N CYS A 113 13.46 6.48 -0.44
CA CYS A 113 13.41 7.65 0.43
C CYS A 113 14.53 8.62 0.05
N GLN A 114 14.23 9.90 0.00
CA GLN A 114 15.18 10.97 -0.27
C GLN A 114 15.01 12.08 0.77
N MET A 115 16.09 12.80 1.10
CA MET A 115 15.99 13.97 1.98
C MET A 115 15.19 15.08 1.28
N ASP A 116 14.27 15.69 2.02
CA ASP A 116 13.47 16.82 1.55
C ASP A 116 13.35 17.84 2.70
N GLU A 117 13.76 19.07 2.44
CA GLU A 117 13.68 20.16 3.41
C GLU A 117 12.23 20.44 3.80
N THR A 118 11.25 20.20 2.92
CA THR A 118 9.82 20.39 3.23
C THR A 118 9.35 19.49 4.38
N CYS A 119 9.95 18.29 4.53
CA CYS A 119 9.65 17.37 5.62
C CYS A 119 10.40 17.69 6.91
N SER A 120 11.41 18.56 6.85
CA SER A 120 12.21 18.97 8.02
C SER A 120 11.51 20.05 8.85
N ILE A 121 10.44 20.67 8.32
CA ILE A 121 9.79 21.85 8.89
C ILE A 121 8.46 21.49 9.59
N SER A 122 8.00 20.23 9.52
CA SER A 122 6.70 19.80 10.05
C SER A 122 6.83 18.73 11.14
N SER A 123 7.31 19.09 12.32
CA SER A 123 7.13 18.30 13.55
C SER A 123 6.03 18.86 14.45
N THR A 124 5.04 19.57 13.88
CA THR A 124 3.87 20.09 14.62
C THR A 124 2.63 20.09 13.73
N GLU A 125 2.07 18.92 13.47
CA GLU A 125 0.65 18.81 13.11
C GLU A 125 -0.03 17.77 14.01
N ASP A 126 0.14 17.94 15.33
CA ASP A 126 -0.92 17.65 16.28
C ASP A 126 -1.92 18.82 16.24
N VAL A 127 -2.63 18.98 15.13
CA VAL A 127 -3.82 19.84 15.06
C VAL A 127 -5.03 18.94 14.87
N ASP A 128 -5.36 18.18 15.92
CA ASP A 128 -6.73 17.77 16.14
C ASP A 128 -7.03 17.78 17.64
N ASN A 129 -7.31 18.97 18.16
CA ASN A 129 -8.30 19.20 19.23
C ASN A 129 -8.46 20.71 19.49
N LEU A 130 -9.14 21.41 18.58
CA LEU A 130 -9.73 22.71 18.89
C LEU A 130 -11.15 22.87 18.29
N GLN A 131 -11.98 21.83 18.42
CA GLN A 131 -13.41 21.91 18.08
C GLN A 131 -14.39 21.33 19.11
N ASP A 132 -13.97 21.03 20.34
CA ASP A 132 -14.94 20.69 21.41
C ASP A 132 -14.62 21.34 22.77
N LYS A 133 -14.72 22.68 22.84
CA LYS A 133 -14.90 23.37 24.12
C LYS A 133 -15.67 24.68 23.97
N SER A 134 -16.84 24.62 23.34
CA SER A 134 -17.81 25.73 23.41
C SER A 134 -19.24 25.22 23.36
N ARG A 135 -19.63 24.38 24.33
CA ARG A 135 -21.04 24.19 24.69
C ARG A 135 -21.20 23.67 26.13
N VAL A 136 -20.61 24.38 27.09
CA VAL A 136 -21.12 24.41 28.46
C VAL A 136 -21.05 25.86 28.94
N LEU A 137 -22.11 26.60 28.64
CA LEU A 137 -22.76 27.54 29.56
C LEU A 137 -24.16 27.83 29.03
#